data_AF-A0AAE2NZY6-F1
#
_entry.id   AF-A0AAE2NZY6-F1
#
_cell.length_a   1.000
_cell.length_b   1.000
_cell.length_c   1.000
_cell.angle_alpha   90.00
_cell.angle_beta   90.00
_cell.angle_gamma   90.00
#
_symmetry.space_group_name_H-M   'P 1'
#
loop_
_entity.id
_entity.type
_entity.pdbx_description
1 polymer ?
#
loop_
_entity_poly.entity_id
_entity_poly.type
_entity_poly.pdbx_seq_one_letter_code
_entity_poly.pdbx_strand_id
1 'polypeptide(L)'
;MRQNKRWLIFLLFLVLIPKTSFAHAYITNSNPGENSELKQAPKQIEITFNEQVEEGFHSIKVYNSSGERVDAGKTVIQKSDARIMTAALKKNLPHDIYRAEWNAVSADGHPVSGVIPFSIGKAGGELQEQTSSQAALHPEAAIDRGILYTALSLFIGTAFFHLFWYRKNDSSKAKRTVKLLVISLCLTGLALVCQLPIQTKENAGGAWSSAFQPDYVKETLLKTAGGCVWMIQISLFILLALSMIPLLKKKAFRSFAYWTAPLLFFFASLLAKAFAGHAAVIDEKAVGITMDFLHLSAASVWTGGIAALVLLLSSEWRTTDKTAAWETVRRFSPWAFASVGVLLFSGVLNGFFIIRSFDSLFHTAYGKTLLLKIGLFVIMLALGAIHVWMTKFRRKRSISATIKAEWAIGIAVLFTTAVFTSLPSPPPPAPLPFNGSEMIGNGETLSLHITPNQPGKNEFQVIVTDHNGGLVKDIQQFTVTVYQTGFSGKQHESTFDLKKTKEGIFEAANLSITEKGNWKIKVHGLTSDFNEINQVFSTTN
;
A
#
# COMPACT_ATOMS: atom_id res chain seq x y z
N MET A 1 28.62 21.37 27.73
CA MET A 1 27.14 21.28 27.64
C MET A 1 26.54 21.69 26.26
N ARG A 2 27.24 21.48 25.12
CA ARG A 2 26.71 21.81 23.77
C ARG A 2 26.33 20.59 22.90
N GLN A 3 26.50 19.36 23.40
CA GLN A 3 26.24 18.13 22.63
C GLN A 3 24.80 17.59 22.73
N ASN A 4 24.00 18.04 23.71
CA ASN A 4 22.67 17.43 23.96
C ASN A 4 21.51 18.10 23.20
N LYS A 5 21.75 19.20 22.45
CA LYS A 5 20.69 19.89 21.69
C LYS A 5 20.40 19.30 20.31
N ARG A 6 21.23 18.40 19.79
CA ARG A 6 21.06 17.78 18.46
C ARG A 6 20.01 16.65 18.45
N TRP A 7 19.79 16.00 19.59
CA TRP A 7 18.79 14.94 19.73
C TRP A 7 17.35 15.46 19.84
N LEU A 8 17.18 16.70 20.30
CA LEU A 8 15.87 17.35 20.42
C LEU A 8 15.24 17.74 19.07
N ILE A 9 16.05 17.97 18.03
CA ILE A 9 15.54 18.26 16.67
C ILE A 9 15.08 16.96 15.98
N PHE A 10 15.66 15.81 16.33
CA PHE A 10 15.28 14.50 15.80
C PHE A 10 13.94 14.00 16.38
N LEU A 11 13.60 14.43 17.60
CA LEU A 11 12.38 14.05 18.31
C LEU A 11 11.16 14.92 17.95
N LEU A 12 11.37 16.14 17.45
CA LEU A 12 10.27 17.09 17.21
C LEU A 12 9.48 16.84 15.91
N PHE A 13 9.96 15.95 15.03
CA PHE A 13 9.26 15.59 13.78
C PHE A 13 8.45 14.27 13.87
N LEU A 14 8.39 13.66 15.05
CA LEU A 14 7.78 12.33 15.24
C LEU A 14 6.31 12.35 15.69
N VAL A 15 5.69 13.53 15.79
CA VAL A 15 4.33 13.64 16.34
C VAL A 15 3.39 14.18 15.28
N LEU A 16 2.87 13.24 14.49
CA LEU A 16 1.48 13.15 14.03
C LEU A 16 1.36 11.73 13.46
N ILE A 17 0.91 10.78 14.29
CA ILE A 17 0.64 9.40 13.87
C ILE A 17 -0.85 9.35 13.46
N PRO A 18 -1.18 9.35 12.15
CA PRO A 18 -2.55 9.10 11.74
C PRO A 18 -2.94 7.67 12.08
N LYS A 19 -4.24 7.45 12.34
CA LYS A 19 -4.85 6.14 12.66
C LYS A 19 -4.67 5.12 11.52
N THR A 20 -4.80 3.85 11.86
CA THR A 20 -4.70 2.63 11.02
C THR A 20 -5.37 2.76 9.64
N SER A 21 -4.77 2.22 8.59
CA SER A 21 -5.31 2.24 7.22
C SER A 21 -4.89 0.98 6.43
N PHE A 22 -5.40 0.79 5.21
CA PHE A 22 -5.09 -0.38 4.36
C PHE A 22 -4.33 0.08 3.13
N ALA A 23 -3.55 -0.78 2.48
CA ALA A 23 -3.00 -0.45 1.16
C ALA A 23 -4.14 -0.40 0.12
N HIS A 24 -4.42 0.78 -0.45
CA HIS A 24 -5.51 1.15 -1.37
C HIS A 24 -6.93 1.20 -0.77
N ALA A 25 -7.63 2.28 -1.13
CA ALA A 25 -9.01 2.55 -0.74
C ALA A 25 -9.97 1.74 -1.62
N TYR A 26 -10.54 0.70 -1.03
CA TYR A 26 -11.61 -0.12 -1.60
C TYR A 26 -12.95 0.29 -1.01
N ILE A 27 -14.00 0.33 -1.85
CA ILE A 27 -15.36 0.56 -1.39
C ILE A 27 -15.78 -0.60 -0.49
N THR A 28 -16.19 -0.29 0.74
CA THR A 28 -16.83 -1.24 1.67
C THR A 28 -18.34 -1.13 1.64
N ASN A 29 -18.86 0.08 1.38
CA ASN A 29 -20.29 0.33 1.29
C ASN A 29 -20.58 1.54 0.38
N SER A 30 -21.75 1.54 -0.26
CA SER A 30 -22.26 2.72 -0.97
C SER A 30 -23.76 2.86 -0.77
N ASN A 31 -24.22 4.11 -0.79
CA ASN A 31 -25.63 4.46 -0.79
C ASN A 31 -25.86 5.58 -1.81
N PRO A 32 -26.50 5.30 -2.96
CA PRO A 32 -27.09 4.04 -3.39
C PRO A 32 -26.09 2.90 -3.54
N GLY A 33 -26.58 1.67 -3.40
CA GLY A 33 -25.79 0.46 -3.66
C GLY A 33 -25.54 0.28 -5.16
N GLU A 34 -24.47 -0.41 -5.53
CA GLU A 34 -24.26 -0.84 -6.90
C GLU A 34 -25.46 -1.65 -7.43
N ASN A 35 -25.94 -1.29 -8.62
CA ASN A 35 -27.12 -1.85 -9.29
C ASN A 35 -28.43 -1.75 -8.48
N SER A 36 -28.49 -0.88 -7.47
CA SER A 36 -29.71 -0.73 -6.66
C SER A 36 -30.82 0.00 -7.42
N GLU A 37 -32.05 -0.49 -7.27
CA GLU A 37 -33.27 0.15 -7.78
C GLU A 37 -33.96 0.93 -6.66
N LEU A 38 -34.05 2.25 -6.81
CA LEU A 38 -34.64 3.14 -5.81
C LEU A 38 -36.04 3.56 -6.22
N LYS A 39 -36.98 3.56 -5.26
CA LYS A 39 -38.33 4.10 -5.51
C LYS A 39 -38.36 5.63 -5.62
N GLN A 40 -37.42 6.30 -4.97
CA GLN A 40 -37.33 7.76 -4.92
C GLN A 40 -35.87 8.19 -5.00
N ALA A 41 -35.65 9.38 -5.55
CA ALA A 41 -34.32 9.98 -5.64
C ALA A 41 -33.69 10.18 -4.25
N PRO A 42 -32.45 9.70 -4.02
CA PRO A 42 -31.75 9.94 -2.78
C PRO A 42 -31.28 11.40 -2.73
N LYS A 43 -31.09 11.94 -1.52
CA LYS A 43 -30.62 13.33 -1.35
C LYS A 43 -29.14 13.50 -1.72
N GLN A 44 -28.36 12.43 -1.57
CA GLN A 44 -26.92 12.41 -1.81
C GLN A 44 -26.47 11.01 -2.20
N ILE A 45 -25.30 10.93 -2.83
CA ILE A 45 -24.49 9.73 -2.91
C ILE A 45 -23.53 9.72 -1.72
N GLU A 46 -23.36 8.57 -1.10
CA GLU A 46 -22.40 8.31 -0.05
C GLU A 46 -21.58 7.06 -0.39
N ILE A 47 -20.26 7.16 -0.29
CA ILE A 47 -19.31 6.08 -0.53
C ILE A 47 -18.43 5.95 0.71
N THR A 48 -18.34 4.74 1.26
CA THR A 48 -17.48 4.40 2.39
C THR A 48 -16.35 3.49 1.92
N PHE A 49 -15.13 3.83 2.34
CA PHE A 49 -13.92 3.07 2.02
C PHE A 49 -13.42 2.26 3.24
N ASN A 50 -12.59 1.24 2.98
CA ASN A 50 -11.88 0.49 4.02
C ASN A 50 -10.76 1.31 4.69
N GLU A 51 -10.34 2.41 4.08
CA GLU A 51 -9.32 3.31 4.60
C GLU A 51 -9.60 4.78 4.28
N GLN A 52 -8.78 5.68 4.85
CA GLN A 52 -8.97 7.11 4.68
C GLN A 52 -8.60 7.53 3.25
N VAL A 53 -9.32 8.50 2.72
CA VAL A 53 -8.98 9.16 1.47
C VAL A 53 -8.43 10.56 1.75
N GLU A 54 -7.52 11.03 0.90
CA GLU A 54 -6.90 12.34 1.04
C GLU A 54 -7.84 13.47 0.60
N GLU A 55 -7.62 14.68 1.14
CA GLU A 55 -8.43 15.87 0.80
C GLU A 55 -8.19 16.41 -0.62
N GLY A 56 -7.10 15.99 -1.26
CA GLY A 56 -6.78 16.34 -2.63
C GLY A 56 -7.35 15.33 -3.61
N PHE A 57 -7.85 15.82 -4.76
CA PHE A 57 -8.25 14.98 -5.89
C PHE A 57 -9.35 13.96 -5.58
N HIS A 58 -10.32 14.32 -4.74
CA HIS A 58 -11.54 13.54 -4.52
C HIS A 58 -12.73 14.12 -5.30
N SER A 59 -13.50 13.27 -5.96
CA SER A 59 -14.74 13.68 -6.60
C SER A 59 -15.75 12.53 -6.73
N ILE A 60 -17.03 12.90 -6.69
CA ILE A 60 -18.17 12.08 -7.10
C ILE A 60 -18.95 12.94 -8.09
N LYS A 61 -19.07 12.46 -9.33
CA LYS A 61 -19.84 13.07 -10.40
C LYS A 61 -20.93 12.09 -10.80
N VAL A 62 -22.17 12.57 -10.89
CA VAL A 62 -23.30 11.69 -11.16
C VAL A 62 -23.90 12.07 -12.50
N TYR A 63 -24.08 11.08 -13.38
CA TYR A 63 -24.63 11.25 -14.71
C TYR A 63 -25.89 10.40 -14.88
N ASN A 64 -26.86 10.90 -15.63
CA ASN A 64 -28.03 10.11 -16.05
C ASN A 64 -27.76 9.37 -17.38
N SER A 65 -28.78 8.69 -17.94
CA SER A 65 -28.63 7.92 -19.18
C SER A 65 -28.34 8.79 -20.41
N SER A 66 -28.76 10.06 -20.41
CA SER A 66 -28.44 11.02 -21.48
C SER A 66 -27.04 11.65 -21.37
N GLY A 67 -26.29 11.33 -20.30
CA GLY A 67 -24.97 11.91 -20.03
C GLY A 67 -25.02 13.30 -19.37
N GLU A 68 -26.19 13.76 -18.94
CA GLU A 68 -26.33 15.00 -18.16
C GLU A 68 -25.79 14.78 -16.73
N ARG A 69 -24.99 15.73 -16.25
CA ARG A 69 -24.50 15.75 -14.87
C ARG A 69 -25.60 16.19 -13.90
N VAL A 70 -25.90 15.38 -12.89
CA VAL A 70 -27.02 15.56 -11.94
C VAL A 70 -26.62 15.67 -10.47
N ASP A 71 -25.33 15.65 -10.14
CA ASP A 71 -24.85 16.03 -8.81
C ASP A 71 -24.93 17.56 -8.57
N ALA A 72 -24.99 17.93 -7.29
CA ALA A 72 -25.11 19.30 -6.82
C ALA A 72 -23.95 19.65 -5.89
N GLY A 73 -23.19 20.69 -6.24
CA GLY A 73 -22.12 21.23 -5.41
C GLY A 73 -20.79 20.48 -5.53
N LYS A 74 -19.99 20.54 -4.46
CA LYS A 74 -18.69 19.87 -4.37
C LYS A 74 -18.80 18.60 -3.56
N THR A 75 -18.00 17.62 -3.91
CA THR A 75 -17.81 16.41 -3.12
C THR A 75 -17.13 16.73 -1.79
N VAL A 76 -17.60 16.10 -0.72
CA VAL A 76 -17.15 16.35 0.65
C VAL A 76 -16.70 15.05 1.30
N ILE A 77 -15.51 15.06 1.90
CA ILE A 77 -15.07 14.02 2.85
C ILE A 77 -15.60 14.40 4.22
N GLN A 78 -16.26 13.48 4.91
CA GLN A 78 -16.84 13.76 6.22
C GLN A 78 -15.76 14.04 7.25
N LYS A 79 -15.92 15.11 8.03
CA LYS A 79 -14.97 15.48 9.11
C LYS A 79 -14.94 14.47 10.25
N SER A 80 -16.05 13.78 10.50
CA SER A 80 -16.17 12.73 11.51
C SER A 80 -15.45 11.45 11.11
N ASP A 81 -15.38 11.16 9.81
CA ASP A 81 -14.75 9.96 9.26
C ASP A 81 -14.23 10.21 7.84
N ALA A 82 -12.90 10.31 7.71
CA ALA A 82 -12.22 10.54 6.43
C ALA A 82 -12.29 9.36 5.45
N ARG A 83 -12.97 8.27 5.81
CA ARG A 83 -13.30 7.15 4.93
C ARG A 83 -14.61 7.36 4.16
N ILE A 84 -15.38 8.42 4.46
CA ILE A 84 -16.70 8.64 3.88
C ILE A 84 -16.68 9.85 2.97
N MET A 85 -17.00 9.62 1.69
CA MET A 85 -17.14 10.64 0.66
C MET A 85 -18.60 10.81 0.28
N THR A 86 -19.06 12.06 0.15
CA THR A 86 -20.46 12.38 -0.16
C THR A 86 -20.58 13.43 -1.26
N ALA A 87 -21.64 13.33 -2.06
CA ALA A 87 -22.02 14.37 -3.00
C ALA A 87 -23.55 14.51 -3.04
N ALA A 88 -24.04 15.74 -2.88
CA ALA A 88 -25.48 16.01 -2.96
C ALA A 88 -25.98 15.82 -4.40
N LEU A 89 -27.25 15.48 -4.55
CA LEU A 89 -27.92 15.35 -5.84
C LEU A 89 -28.87 16.53 -6.09
N LYS A 90 -29.10 16.86 -7.37
CA LYS A 90 -30.18 17.78 -7.75
C LYS A 90 -31.53 17.21 -7.25
N LYS A 91 -32.47 18.09 -6.91
CA LYS A 91 -33.82 17.69 -6.47
C LYS A 91 -34.63 17.15 -7.65
N ASN A 92 -35.61 16.28 -7.35
CA ASN A 92 -36.60 15.77 -8.31
C ASN A 92 -35.99 15.07 -9.53
N LEU A 93 -34.99 14.21 -9.31
CA LEU A 93 -34.44 13.38 -10.38
C LEU A 93 -35.54 12.46 -10.96
N PRO A 94 -35.67 12.39 -12.29
CA PRO A 94 -36.67 11.54 -12.95
C PRO A 94 -36.38 10.05 -12.73
N HIS A 95 -37.32 9.20 -13.17
CA HIS A 95 -37.04 7.78 -13.28
C HIS A 95 -36.08 7.55 -14.44
N ASP A 96 -34.89 7.05 -14.14
CA ASP A 96 -33.81 6.85 -15.09
C ASP A 96 -32.73 5.94 -14.49
N ILE A 97 -31.74 5.60 -15.29
CA ILE A 97 -30.50 4.98 -14.85
C ILE A 97 -29.45 6.06 -14.65
N TYR A 98 -28.70 5.91 -13.56
CA TYR A 98 -27.66 6.82 -13.14
C TYR A 98 -26.36 6.09 -12.95
N ARG A 99 -25.26 6.81 -13.14
CA ARG A 99 -23.91 6.35 -12.78
C ARG A 99 -23.23 7.40 -11.92
N ALA A 100 -22.73 6.99 -10.76
CA ALA A 100 -21.86 7.81 -9.95
C ALA A 100 -20.40 7.45 -10.26
N GLU A 101 -19.76 8.28 -11.08
CA GLU A 101 -18.32 8.21 -11.35
C GLU A 101 -17.59 8.85 -10.16
N TRP A 102 -16.61 8.15 -9.60
CA TRP A 102 -15.86 8.64 -8.45
C TRP A 102 -14.35 8.47 -8.64
N ASN A 103 -13.60 9.37 -8.02
CA ASN A 103 -12.15 9.27 -7.87
C ASN A 103 -11.74 9.77 -6.49
N ALA A 104 -10.66 9.21 -5.95
CA ALA A 104 -10.06 9.61 -4.69
C ALA A 104 -8.57 9.26 -4.69
N VAL A 105 -7.80 9.84 -3.77
CA VAL A 105 -6.44 9.40 -3.49
C VAL A 105 -6.45 8.66 -2.16
N SER A 106 -5.95 7.42 -2.17
CA SER A 106 -5.82 6.55 -1.00
C SER A 106 -4.79 7.11 -0.01
N ALA A 107 -4.83 6.71 1.27
CA ALA A 107 -3.84 7.18 2.25
C ALA A 107 -2.40 6.71 1.94
N ASP A 108 -2.23 5.71 1.07
CA ASP A 108 -0.92 5.28 0.54
C ASP A 108 -0.43 6.13 -0.64
N GLY A 109 -1.21 7.13 -1.07
CA GLY A 109 -0.88 8.08 -2.11
C GLY A 109 -1.20 7.63 -3.53
N HIS A 110 -1.90 6.50 -3.71
CA HIS A 110 -2.33 6.05 -5.05
C HIS A 110 -3.75 6.52 -5.38
N PRO A 111 -3.97 7.03 -6.61
CA PRO A 111 -5.32 7.35 -7.07
C PRO A 111 -6.13 6.07 -7.29
N VAL A 112 -7.38 6.11 -6.86
CA VAL A 112 -8.40 5.08 -7.09
C VAL A 112 -9.62 5.72 -7.73
N SER A 113 -10.30 4.97 -8.58
CA SER A 113 -11.51 5.42 -9.24
C SER A 113 -12.44 4.26 -9.55
N GLY A 114 -13.70 4.59 -9.80
CA GLY A 114 -14.71 3.60 -10.16
C GLY A 114 -16.02 4.25 -10.56
N VAL A 115 -16.99 3.39 -10.84
CA VAL A 115 -18.34 3.77 -11.23
C VAL A 115 -19.33 2.95 -10.42
N ILE A 116 -20.34 3.62 -9.84
CA ILE A 116 -21.44 2.96 -9.13
C ILE A 116 -22.72 3.18 -9.94
N PRO A 117 -23.20 2.17 -10.68
CA PRO A 117 -24.49 2.23 -11.34
C PRO A 117 -25.65 2.11 -10.34
N PHE A 118 -26.75 2.83 -10.56
CA PHE A 118 -28.02 2.69 -9.82
C PHE A 118 -29.19 3.21 -10.65
N SER A 119 -30.43 2.89 -10.29
CA SER A 119 -31.62 3.40 -10.99
C SER A 119 -32.64 4.01 -10.03
N ILE A 120 -33.46 4.91 -10.57
CA ILE A 120 -34.65 5.43 -9.89
C ILE A 120 -35.87 4.96 -10.70
N GLY A 121 -36.78 4.23 -10.06
CA GLY A 121 -37.90 3.57 -10.70
C GLY A 121 -37.52 2.27 -11.45
N LYS A 122 -38.48 1.67 -12.14
CA LYS A 122 -38.25 0.52 -13.03
C LYS A 122 -37.69 1.01 -14.36
N ALA A 123 -36.39 1.27 -14.41
CA ALA A 123 -35.73 1.69 -15.63
C ALA A 123 -35.42 0.46 -16.50
N GLY A 124 -36.13 0.32 -17.63
CA GLY A 124 -35.92 -0.74 -18.62
C GLY A 124 -34.82 -0.41 -19.63
N GLY A 125 -33.61 -0.12 -19.15
CA GLY A 125 -32.45 0.17 -20.00
C GLY A 125 -31.22 -0.63 -19.55
N GLU A 126 -30.39 -1.03 -20.51
CA GLU A 126 -29.06 -1.56 -20.22
C GLU A 126 -28.08 -0.38 -20.13
N LEU A 127 -27.28 -0.34 -19.07
CA LEU A 127 -26.07 0.48 -19.09
C LEU A 127 -25.12 -0.15 -20.11
N GLN A 128 -24.62 0.64 -21.05
CA GLN A 128 -23.41 0.25 -21.77
C GLN A 128 -22.34 -0.04 -20.73
N GLU A 129 -21.81 -1.27 -20.72
CA GLU A 129 -20.61 -1.63 -19.98
C GLU A 129 -19.48 -0.72 -20.45
N GLN A 130 -19.29 0.43 -19.79
CA GLN A 130 -18.00 1.06 -19.78
C GLN A 130 -17.11 0.16 -18.94
N THR A 131 -16.31 -0.63 -19.65
CA THR A 131 -15.16 -1.37 -19.11
C THR A 131 -14.57 -0.56 -17.96
N SER A 132 -14.78 -1.03 -16.73
CA SER A 132 -14.08 -0.48 -15.57
C SER A 132 -12.61 -0.45 -15.96
N SER A 133 -12.04 0.75 -16.01
CA SER A 133 -10.67 0.95 -16.45
C SER A 133 -9.79 0.13 -15.51
N GLN A 134 -9.40 -1.08 -15.94
CA GLN A 134 -8.40 -1.88 -15.26
C GLN A 134 -7.26 -0.94 -14.94
N ALA A 135 -6.87 -0.87 -13.66
CA ALA A 135 -5.83 0.02 -13.15
C ALA A 135 -4.66 0.02 -14.13
N ALA A 136 -4.55 1.09 -14.91
CA ALA A 136 -3.64 1.12 -16.03
C ALA A 136 -2.23 1.10 -15.46
N LEU A 137 -1.38 0.22 -15.98
CA LEU A 137 0.03 0.27 -15.66
C LEU A 137 0.53 1.69 -16.00
N HIS A 138 1.17 2.36 -15.03
CA HIS A 138 1.79 3.67 -15.22
C HIS A 138 3.30 3.50 -15.47
N PRO A 139 3.72 3.22 -16.72
CA PRO A 139 5.12 2.92 -17.02
C PRO A 139 6.04 4.09 -16.68
N GLU A 140 5.58 5.33 -16.83
CA GLU A 140 6.31 6.54 -16.45
C GLU A 140 6.72 6.54 -14.97
N ALA A 141 5.82 6.19 -14.05
CA ALA A 141 6.11 6.12 -12.62
C ALA A 141 7.06 4.97 -12.29
N ALA A 142 6.89 3.81 -12.94
CA ALA A 142 7.78 2.67 -12.76
C ALA A 142 9.21 2.97 -13.26
N ILE A 143 9.34 3.65 -14.41
CA ILE A 143 10.63 4.05 -14.96
C ILE A 143 11.31 5.07 -14.04
N ASP A 144 10.59 6.11 -13.62
CA ASP A 144 11.09 7.15 -12.72
C ASP A 144 11.60 6.56 -11.39
N ARG A 145 10.79 5.72 -10.74
CA ARG A 145 11.16 5.01 -9.51
C ARG A 145 12.35 4.07 -9.72
N GLY A 146 12.40 3.35 -10.84
CA GLY A 146 13.52 2.48 -11.20
C GLY A 146 14.83 3.26 -11.34
N ILE A 147 14.79 4.43 -11.99
CA ILE A 147 15.91 5.36 -12.08
C ILE A 147 16.32 5.87 -10.69
N LEU A 148 15.36 6.31 -9.89
CA LEU A 148 15.61 6.80 -8.53
C LEU A 148 16.32 5.76 -7.67
N TYR A 149 15.79 4.52 -7.59
CA TYR A 149 16.39 3.46 -6.78
C TYR A 149 17.78 3.05 -7.30
N THR A 150 17.98 3.01 -8.61
CA THR A 150 19.28 2.72 -9.21
C THR A 150 20.31 3.82 -8.89
N ALA A 151 19.89 5.08 -8.96
CA ALA A 151 20.73 6.23 -8.66
C ALA A 151 21.14 6.28 -7.18
N LEU A 152 20.19 6.07 -6.26
CA LEU A 152 20.44 5.99 -4.81
C LEU A 152 21.41 4.85 -4.47
N SER A 153 21.19 3.67 -5.07
CA SER A 153 22.07 2.51 -4.92
C SER A 153 23.49 2.83 -5.42
N LEU A 154 23.62 3.44 -6.60
CA LEU A 154 24.92 3.84 -7.15
C LEU A 154 25.65 4.84 -6.25
N PHE A 155 24.92 5.82 -5.67
CA PHE A 155 25.48 6.81 -4.75
C PHE A 155 26.09 6.14 -3.51
N ILE A 156 25.29 5.37 -2.77
CA ILE A 156 25.74 4.75 -1.51
C ILE A 156 26.80 3.68 -1.74
N GLY A 157 26.68 2.91 -2.82
CA GLY A 157 27.70 1.95 -3.24
C GLY A 157 29.05 2.60 -3.51
N THR A 158 29.05 3.73 -4.22
CA THR A 158 30.26 4.50 -4.50
C THR A 158 30.86 5.09 -3.23
N ALA A 159 30.03 5.54 -2.29
CA ALA A 159 30.48 6.03 -0.98
C ALA A 159 31.16 4.93 -0.15
N PHE A 160 30.46 3.80 0.03
CA PHE A 160 30.91 2.70 0.87
C PHE A 160 32.12 1.98 0.29
N PHE A 161 32.26 1.98 -1.04
CA PHE A 161 33.47 1.49 -1.69
C PHE A 161 34.73 2.17 -1.17
N HIS A 162 34.74 3.50 -1.04
CA HIS A 162 35.91 4.23 -0.54
C HIS A 162 36.05 4.21 0.98
N LEU A 163 34.94 4.18 1.71
CA LEU A 163 34.95 4.17 3.18
C LEU A 163 35.35 2.81 3.76
N PHE A 164 34.88 1.71 3.17
CA PHE A 164 34.91 0.39 3.83
C PHE A 164 35.58 -0.71 3.01
N TRP A 165 35.46 -0.72 1.68
CA TRP A 165 35.85 -1.89 0.88
C TRP A 165 37.22 -1.75 0.21
N TYR A 166 37.51 -0.62 -0.44
CA TYR A 166 38.71 -0.42 -1.25
C TYR A 166 39.81 0.35 -0.50
N ARG A 167 40.91 -0.35 -0.14
CA ARG A 167 42.00 0.21 0.68
C ARG A 167 43.23 0.72 -0.10
N LYS A 168 43.43 0.32 -1.35
CA LYS A 168 44.62 0.73 -2.13
C LYS A 168 44.57 2.22 -2.47
N ASN A 169 45.59 3.00 -2.14
CA ASN A 169 45.64 4.42 -2.50
C ASN A 169 45.87 4.57 -4.00
N ASP A 170 44.82 4.91 -4.74
CA ASP A 170 44.84 4.97 -6.19
C ASP A 170 44.07 6.19 -6.68
N SER A 171 44.83 7.25 -6.98
CA SER A 171 44.30 8.52 -7.46
C SER A 171 43.66 8.40 -8.85
N SER A 172 43.96 7.34 -9.62
CA SER A 172 43.37 7.12 -10.95
C SER A 172 41.85 6.95 -10.89
N LYS A 173 41.32 6.43 -9.77
CA LYS A 173 39.88 6.23 -9.55
C LYS A 173 39.13 7.50 -9.18
N ALA A 174 39.82 8.57 -8.80
CA ALA A 174 39.18 9.79 -8.33
C ALA A 174 38.29 10.42 -9.42
N LYS A 175 38.76 10.48 -10.68
CA LYS A 175 37.96 11.01 -11.80
C LYS A 175 36.69 10.19 -12.02
N ARG A 176 36.80 8.86 -11.99
CA ARG A 176 35.65 7.96 -12.16
C ARG A 176 34.69 8.05 -10.98
N THR A 177 35.20 8.17 -9.76
CA THR A 177 34.40 8.35 -8.54
C THR A 177 33.57 9.63 -8.59
N VAL A 178 34.19 10.76 -8.95
CA VAL A 178 33.47 12.03 -9.16
C VAL A 178 32.38 11.84 -10.21
N LYS A 179 32.71 11.24 -11.36
CA LYS A 179 31.74 10.99 -12.43
C LYS A 179 30.53 10.17 -11.95
N LEU A 180 30.75 9.08 -11.22
CA LEU A 180 29.67 8.24 -10.71
C LEU A 180 28.81 8.96 -9.68
N LEU A 181 29.42 9.70 -8.75
CA LEU A 181 28.68 10.48 -7.73
C LEU A 181 27.83 11.57 -8.39
N VAL A 182 28.39 12.32 -9.34
CA VAL A 182 27.66 13.35 -10.08
C VAL A 182 26.53 12.73 -10.90
N ILE A 183 26.77 11.63 -11.61
CA ILE A 183 25.70 10.91 -12.34
C ILE A 183 24.60 10.48 -11.38
N SER A 184 24.94 9.87 -10.25
CA SER A 184 23.91 9.46 -9.28
C SER A 184 23.11 10.64 -8.74
N LEU A 185 23.75 11.77 -8.42
CA LEU A 185 23.05 12.96 -7.94
C LEU A 185 22.16 13.57 -9.04
N CYS A 186 22.64 13.66 -10.27
CA CYS A 186 21.86 14.17 -11.40
C CYS A 186 20.64 13.28 -11.69
N LEU A 187 20.80 11.96 -11.67
CA LEU A 187 19.69 11.02 -11.88
C LEU A 187 18.69 11.06 -10.73
N THR A 188 19.14 11.14 -9.47
CA THR A 188 18.25 11.33 -8.31
C THR A 188 17.49 12.66 -8.42
N GLY A 189 18.17 13.75 -8.76
CA GLY A 189 17.54 15.06 -8.92
C GLY A 189 16.52 15.09 -10.06
N LEU A 190 16.87 14.49 -11.21
CA LEU A 190 15.96 14.37 -12.35
C LEU A 190 14.72 13.56 -11.97
N ALA A 191 14.89 12.41 -11.32
CA ALA A 191 13.76 11.58 -10.90
C ALA A 191 12.85 12.32 -9.91
N LEU A 192 13.42 13.01 -8.92
CA LEU A 192 12.61 13.82 -7.99
C LEU A 192 11.87 14.95 -8.72
N VAL A 193 12.47 15.62 -9.70
CA VAL A 193 11.77 16.65 -10.49
C VAL A 193 10.64 16.06 -11.33
N CYS A 194 10.84 14.88 -11.94
CA CYS A 194 9.83 14.19 -12.73
C CYS A 194 8.70 13.58 -11.89
N GLN A 195 8.98 13.22 -10.64
CA GLN A 195 8.01 12.60 -9.74
C GLN A 195 6.78 13.48 -9.49
N LEU A 196 6.95 14.81 -9.33
CA LEU A 196 5.84 15.73 -9.06
C LEU A 196 4.80 15.79 -10.19
N PRO A 197 5.17 16.07 -11.46
CA PRO A 197 4.20 16.05 -12.55
C PRO A 197 3.61 14.66 -12.80
N ILE A 198 4.38 13.58 -12.63
CA ILE A 198 3.85 12.21 -12.72
C ILE A 198 2.75 11.98 -11.67
N GLN A 199 3.01 12.32 -10.41
CA GLN A 199 2.05 12.16 -9.33
C GLN A 199 0.82 13.06 -9.52
N THR A 200 1.02 14.32 -9.94
CA THR A 200 -0.08 15.26 -10.23
C THR A 200 -0.98 14.71 -11.35
N LYS A 201 -0.37 14.15 -12.41
CA LYS A 201 -1.08 13.51 -13.52
C LYS A 201 -1.94 12.35 -13.04
N GLU A 202 -1.35 11.45 -12.27
CA GLU A 202 -2.02 10.25 -11.72
C GLU A 202 -3.20 10.65 -10.85
N ASN A 203 -2.99 11.56 -9.90
CA ASN A 203 -4.04 12.06 -9.01
C ASN A 203 -5.19 12.75 -9.77
N ALA A 204 -4.88 13.45 -10.86
CA ALA A 204 -5.86 14.18 -11.68
C ALA A 204 -6.62 13.30 -12.71
N GLY A 205 -6.45 11.98 -12.69
CA GLY A 205 -7.14 11.05 -13.61
C GLY A 205 -6.36 10.69 -14.89
N GLY A 206 -5.05 10.94 -14.92
CA GLY A 206 -4.12 10.30 -15.87
C GLY A 206 -3.70 11.12 -17.09
N ALA A 207 -4.29 12.29 -17.35
CA ALA A 207 -3.95 13.14 -18.50
C ALA A 207 -2.72 14.03 -18.25
N TRP A 208 -1.73 13.99 -19.16
CA TRP A 208 -0.50 14.80 -19.05
C TRP A 208 -0.74 16.31 -19.04
N SER A 209 -1.84 16.79 -19.62
CA SER A 209 -2.24 18.20 -19.53
C SER A 209 -2.50 18.63 -18.09
N SER A 210 -2.98 17.74 -17.23
CA SER A 210 -3.25 17.99 -15.81
C SER A 210 -1.96 18.10 -14.98
N ALA A 211 -0.87 17.45 -15.41
CA ALA A 211 0.40 17.39 -14.69
C ALA A 211 1.04 18.76 -14.41
N PHE A 212 0.73 19.75 -15.24
CA PHE A 212 1.33 21.08 -15.20
C PHE A 212 0.31 22.19 -14.89
N GLN A 213 -0.93 21.83 -14.55
CA GLN A 213 -1.92 22.84 -14.15
C GLN A 213 -1.58 23.38 -12.76
N PRO A 214 -1.45 24.71 -12.59
CA PRO A 214 -1.02 25.30 -11.31
C PRO A 214 -1.89 24.89 -10.12
N ASP A 215 -3.20 24.78 -10.31
CA ASP A 215 -4.13 24.40 -9.26
C ASP A 215 -3.93 22.94 -8.84
N TYR A 216 -3.75 22.01 -9.78
CA TYR A 216 -3.48 20.60 -9.48
C TYR A 216 -2.09 20.39 -8.88
N VAL A 217 -1.07 21.12 -9.33
CA VAL A 217 0.26 21.06 -8.71
C VAL A 217 0.18 21.56 -7.27
N LYS A 218 -0.54 22.66 -7.01
CA LYS A 218 -0.77 23.20 -5.66
C LYS A 218 -1.54 22.21 -4.79
N GLU A 219 -2.59 21.61 -5.33
CA GLU A 219 -3.39 20.59 -4.64
C GLU A 219 -2.55 19.36 -4.31
N THR A 220 -1.72 18.88 -5.23
CA THR A 220 -0.77 17.79 -4.98
C THR A 220 0.16 18.15 -3.83
N LEU A 221 0.83 19.30 -3.88
CA LEU A 221 1.81 19.68 -2.86
C LEU A 221 1.19 19.89 -1.47
N LEU A 222 -0.01 20.46 -1.39
CA LEU A 222 -0.56 20.95 -0.12
C LEU A 222 -1.67 20.06 0.46
N LYS A 223 -2.30 19.21 -0.35
CA LYS A 223 -3.44 18.38 0.06
C LYS A 223 -3.23 16.88 -0.06
N THR A 224 -2.03 16.45 -0.46
CA THR A 224 -1.67 15.03 -0.53
C THR A 224 -0.47 14.72 0.36
N ALA A 225 -0.45 13.53 0.97
CA ALA A 225 0.71 13.09 1.75
C ALA A 225 1.93 12.91 0.83
N GLY A 226 1.70 12.43 -0.41
CA GLY A 226 2.72 12.30 -1.43
C GLY A 226 3.45 13.60 -1.75
N GLY A 227 2.71 14.71 -1.92
CA GLY A 227 3.28 16.03 -2.13
C GLY A 227 4.07 16.56 -0.92
N CYS A 228 3.60 16.31 0.29
CA CYS A 228 4.33 16.63 1.52
C CYS A 228 5.67 15.90 1.61
N VAL A 229 5.66 14.58 1.37
CA VAL A 229 6.87 13.75 1.34
C VAL A 229 7.83 14.23 0.25
N TRP A 230 7.31 14.56 -0.93
CA TRP A 230 8.12 15.09 -2.03
C TRP A 230 8.85 16.39 -1.66
N MET A 231 8.17 17.34 -1.00
CA MET A 231 8.79 18.59 -0.53
C MET A 231 9.92 18.34 0.48
N ILE A 232 9.75 17.36 1.36
CA ILE A 232 10.82 16.94 2.29
C ILE A 232 11.97 16.31 1.50
N GLN A 233 11.68 15.42 0.55
CA GLN A 233 12.71 14.73 -0.23
C GLN A 233 13.52 15.66 -1.12
N ILE A 234 12.89 16.62 -1.80
CA ILE A 234 13.61 17.59 -2.64
C ILE A 234 14.50 18.50 -1.78
N SER A 235 14.03 18.88 -0.59
CA SER A 235 14.81 19.67 0.37
C SER A 235 16.03 18.89 0.88
N LEU A 236 15.84 17.63 1.26
CA LEU A 236 16.93 16.74 1.67
C LEU A 236 17.92 16.46 0.52
N PHE A 237 17.43 16.36 -0.71
CA PHE A 237 18.28 16.21 -1.90
C PHE A 237 19.15 17.44 -2.14
N ILE A 238 18.60 18.65 -2.01
CA ILE A 238 19.38 19.89 -2.12
C ILE A 238 20.49 19.91 -1.05
N LEU A 239 20.15 19.58 0.21
CA LEU A 239 21.12 19.49 1.29
C LEU A 239 22.19 18.42 1.03
N LEU A 240 21.80 17.26 0.51
CA LEU A 240 22.72 16.21 0.06
C LEU A 240 23.68 16.75 -1.00
N ALA A 241 23.17 17.36 -2.07
CA ALA A 241 23.98 17.91 -3.16
C ALA A 241 24.97 18.99 -2.68
N LEU A 242 24.51 19.92 -1.83
CA LEU A 242 25.37 20.96 -1.24
C LEU A 242 26.45 20.36 -0.33
N SER A 243 26.11 19.36 0.48
CA SER A 243 27.05 18.70 1.38
C SER A 243 28.17 17.93 0.65
N MET A 244 27.97 17.60 -0.63
CA MET A 244 28.95 16.91 -1.47
C MET A 244 30.05 17.82 -2.03
N ILE A 245 29.83 19.14 -2.11
CA ILE A 245 30.79 20.11 -2.66
C ILE A 245 32.19 19.99 -2.06
N PRO A 246 32.39 20.02 -0.71
CA PRO A 246 33.73 19.94 -0.12
C PRO A 246 34.41 18.59 -0.41
N LEU A 247 33.64 17.49 -0.38
CA LEU A 247 34.12 16.14 -0.69
C LEU A 247 34.63 16.05 -2.13
N LEU A 248 33.86 16.57 -3.10
CA LEU A 248 34.18 16.53 -4.53
C LEU A 248 35.37 17.45 -4.88
N LYS A 249 35.41 18.68 -4.33
CA LYS A 249 36.52 19.63 -4.55
C LYS A 249 37.85 19.08 -4.03
N LYS A 250 37.86 18.54 -2.81
CA LYS A 250 39.08 18.02 -2.18
C LYS A 250 39.38 16.56 -2.54
N LYS A 251 38.47 15.88 -3.26
CA LYS A 251 38.55 14.45 -3.59
C LYS A 251 38.80 13.58 -2.35
N ALA A 252 38.23 13.98 -1.21
CA ALA A 252 38.50 13.40 0.10
C ALA A 252 37.66 12.14 0.38
N PHE A 253 37.52 11.24 -0.62
CA PHE A 253 36.56 10.12 -0.60
C PHE A 253 36.75 9.11 0.53
N ARG A 254 37.93 9.09 1.17
CA ARG A 254 38.25 8.19 2.28
C ARG A 254 38.02 8.80 3.66
N SER A 255 37.83 10.12 3.73
CA SER A 255 37.67 10.80 5.00
C SER A 255 36.21 10.73 5.41
N PHE A 256 35.93 9.96 6.45
CA PHE A 256 34.58 9.81 7.00
C PHE A 256 33.98 11.16 7.40
N ALA A 257 34.81 12.11 7.87
CA ALA A 257 34.36 13.47 8.22
C ALA A 257 33.62 14.17 7.07
N TYR A 258 34.11 14.04 5.83
CA TYR A 258 33.47 14.64 4.66
C TYR A 258 32.21 13.89 4.19
N TRP A 259 32.02 12.65 4.66
CA TRP A 259 30.84 11.83 4.36
C TRP A 259 29.72 11.95 5.39
N THR A 260 30.01 12.48 6.59
CA THR A 260 29.01 12.57 7.68
C THR A 260 27.70 13.24 7.26
N ALA A 261 27.77 14.46 6.70
CA ALA A 261 26.60 15.18 6.22
C ALA A 261 25.93 14.53 4.99
N PRO A 262 26.66 14.13 3.93
CA PRO A 262 26.05 13.40 2.82
C PRO A 262 25.33 12.11 3.24
N LEU A 263 25.92 11.31 4.11
CA LEU A 263 25.29 10.07 4.58
C LEU A 263 24.04 10.37 5.40
N LEU A 264 24.06 11.38 6.27
CA LEU A 264 22.89 11.81 7.03
C LEU A 264 21.73 12.17 6.09
N PHE A 265 21.96 13.02 5.10
CA PHE A 265 20.90 13.45 4.17
C PHE A 265 20.44 12.32 3.24
N PHE A 266 21.35 11.43 2.84
CA PHE A 266 20.99 10.23 2.05
C PHE A 266 20.04 9.32 2.84
N PHE A 267 20.40 8.92 4.06
CA PHE A 267 19.53 8.06 4.86
C PHE A 267 18.25 8.76 5.32
N ALA A 268 18.30 10.07 5.59
CA ALA A 268 17.08 10.85 5.84
C ALA A 268 16.13 10.86 4.63
N SER A 269 16.67 10.89 3.40
CA SER A 269 15.86 10.81 2.17
C SER A 269 15.20 9.44 1.99
N LEU A 270 15.90 8.35 2.34
CA LEU A 270 15.32 7.01 2.38
C LEU A 270 14.24 6.88 3.46
N LEU A 271 14.47 7.46 4.64
CA LEU A 271 13.48 7.48 5.71
C LEU A 271 12.24 8.27 5.29
N ALA A 272 12.41 9.46 4.69
CA ALA A 272 11.30 10.24 4.13
C ALA A 272 10.53 9.43 3.07
N LYS A 273 11.21 8.62 2.25
CA LYS A 273 10.54 7.72 1.29
C LYS A 273 9.66 6.69 1.98
N ALA A 274 10.10 6.13 3.11
CA ALA A 274 9.37 5.13 3.87
C ALA A 274 8.09 5.67 4.53
N PHE A 275 7.97 7.00 4.67
CA PHE A 275 6.72 7.68 5.05
C PHE A 275 5.71 7.78 3.90
N ALA A 276 6.04 7.31 2.70
CA ALA A 276 5.13 7.21 1.57
C ALA A 276 4.85 5.75 1.20
N GLY A 277 3.66 5.50 0.63
CA GLY A 277 3.26 4.16 0.18
C GLY A 277 2.78 3.24 1.31
N HIS A 278 2.59 1.96 0.98
CA HIS A 278 1.91 0.98 1.84
C HIS A 278 2.50 0.82 3.24
N ALA A 279 3.80 1.04 3.41
CA ALA A 279 4.49 0.92 4.69
C ALA A 279 4.01 1.93 5.74
N ALA A 280 3.53 3.10 5.32
CA ALA A 280 3.03 4.15 6.20
C ALA A 280 1.57 3.94 6.62
N VAL A 281 0.94 2.90 6.09
CA VAL A 281 -0.51 2.76 6.08
C VAL A 281 -0.95 1.53 6.89
N ILE A 282 -0.08 0.52 7.06
CA ILE A 282 -0.37 -0.66 7.91
C ILE A 282 -0.73 -0.30 9.37
N ASP A 283 -1.42 -1.21 10.07
CA ASP A 283 -1.87 -1.00 11.46
C ASP A 283 -0.73 -0.56 12.39
N GLU A 284 0.41 -1.25 12.31
CA GLU A 284 1.62 -0.94 13.06
C GLU A 284 2.59 -0.06 12.24
N LYS A 285 2.21 1.20 12.00
CA LYS A 285 2.94 2.15 11.13
C LYS A 285 4.44 2.26 11.43
N ALA A 286 4.79 2.30 12.72
CA ALA A 286 6.20 2.41 13.12
C ALA A 286 7.01 1.19 12.64
N VAL A 287 6.43 -0.01 12.70
CA VAL A 287 7.05 -1.23 12.21
C VAL A 287 7.15 -1.18 10.69
N GLY A 288 6.08 -0.80 10.00
CA GLY A 288 6.04 -0.70 8.54
C GLY A 288 7.10 0.25 7.99
N ILE A 289 7.11 1.50 8.48
CA ILE A 289 8.08 2.53 8.08
C ILE A 289 9.52 2.08 8.39
N THR A 290 9.76 1.51 9.57
CA THR A 290 11.10 1.02 9.94
C THR A 290 11.56 -0.09 9.01
N MET A 291 10.68 -1.05 8.71
CA MET A 291 11.01 -2.17 7.85
C MET A 291 11.25 -1.73 6.41
N ASP A 292 10.46 -0.79 5.89
CA ASP A 292 10.67 -0.24 4.55
C ASP A 292 11.97 0.57 4.47
N PHE A 293 12.27 1.42 5.46
CA PHE A 293 13.54 2.13 5.56
C PHE A 293 14.75 1.17 5.58
N LEU A 294 14.67 0.11 6.39
CA LEU A 294 15.71 -0.93 6.47
C LEU A 294 15.82 -1.70 5.15
N HIS A 295 14.69 -2.02 4.51
CA HIS A 295 14.65 -2.71 3.22
C HIS A 295 15.33 -1.88 2.12
N LEU A 296 14.93 -0.61 1.98
CA LEU A 296 15.52 0.32 1.00
C LEU A 296 17.01 0.55 1.25
N SER A 297 17.41 0.69 2.52
CA SER A 297 18.82 0.84 2.90
C SER A 297 19.65 -0.39 2.55
N ALA A 298 19.16 -1.59 2.90
CA ALA A 298 19.81 -2.86 2.61
C ALA A 298 19.91 -3.14 1.10
N ALA A 299 18.83 -2.89 0.35
CA ALA A 299 18.80 -3.01 -1.10
C ALA A 299 19.82 -2.07 -1.76
N SER A 300 19.87 -0.81 -1.32
CA SER A 300 20.78 0.20 -1.85
C SER A 300 22.25 -0.15 -1.60
N VAL A 301 22.59 -0.61 -0.39
CA VAL A 301 23.96 -1.01 -0.05
C VAL A 301 24.40 -2.26 -0.84
N TRP A 302 23.53 -3.26 -0.98
CA TRP A 302 23.87 -4.50 -1.68
C TRP A 302 24.02 -4.28 -3.20
N THR A 303 22.97 -3.78 -3.86
CA THR A 303 23.01 -3.54 -5.31
C THR A 303 24.02 -2.46 -5.68
N GLY A 304 24.13 -1.40 -4.86
CA GLY A 304 25.14 -0.36 -4.99
C GLY A 304 26.56 -0.86 -4.83
N GLY A 305 26.79 -1.78 -3.89
CA GLY A 305 28.09 -2.39 -3.71
C GLY A 305 28.53 -3.22 -4.90
N ILE A 306 27.62 -4.00 -5.49
CA ILE A 306 27.87 -4.72 -6.73
C ILE A 306 28.17 -3.73 -7.88
N ALA A 307 27.39 -2.66 -8.00
CA ALA A 307 27.63 -1.61 -8.99
C ALA A 307 29.04 -1.00 -8.83
N ALA A 308 29.47 -0.72 -7.60
CA ALA A 308 30.80 -0.21 -7.31
C ALA A 308 31.89 -1.23 -7.66
N LEU A 309 31.69 -2.52 -7.40
CA LEU A 309 32.62 -3.58 -7.82
C LEU A 309 32.73 -3.68 -9.35
N VAL A 310 31.63 -3.56 -10.09
CA VAL A 310 31.65 -3.58 -11.56
C VAL A 310 32.36 -2.34 -12.11
N LEU A 311 31.96 -1.17 -11.63
CA LEU A 311 32.37 0.09 -12.21
C LEU A 311 33.77 0.49 -11.71
N LEU A 312 34.03 0.49 -10.41
CA LEU A 312 35.29 0.99 -9.87
C LEU A 312 36.43 -0.04 -9.87
N LEU A 313 36.13 -1.34 -9.86
CA LEU A 313 37.15 -2.41 -9.78
C LEU A 313 37.51 -3.01 -11.16
N SER A 314 36.92 -2.50 -12.24
CA SER A 314 37.09 -3.05 -13.60
C SER A 314 38.55 -3.12 -14.08
N SER A 315 39.43 -2.22 -13.62
CA SER A 315 40.87 -2.24 -13.93
C SER A 315 41.59 -3.43 -13.27
N GLU A 316 41.30 -3.69 -12.00
CA GLU A 316 41.92 -4.73 -11.19
C GLU A 316 41.52 -6.13 -11.65
N TRP A 317 40.35 -6.27 -12.29
CA TRP A 317 39.95 -7.53 -12.89
C TRP A 317 40.75 -7.89 -14.15
N ARG A 318 41.42 -6.90 -14.78
CA ARG A 318 42.23 -7.08 -15.99
C ARG A 318 43.71 -7.31 -15.69
N THR A 319 44.18 -7.02 -14.47
CA THR A 319 45.58 -7.22 -14.09
C THR A 319 45.90 -8.69 -13.82
N THR A 320 47.17 -9.07 -13.95
CA THR A 320 47.66 -10.41 -13.60
C THR A 320 47.49 -10.66 -12.10
N ASP A 321 47.92 -9.71 -11.27
CA ASP A 321 47.63 -9.69 -9.84
C ASP A 321 46.21 -9.15 -9.59
N LYS A 322 45.33 -10.01 -9.05
CA LYS A 322 43.92 -9.71 -8.75
C LYS A 322 43.68 -9.57 -7.24
N THR A 323 44.74 -9.48 -6.43
CA THR A 323 44.64 -9.49 -4.96
C THR A 323 43.76 -8.34 -4.45
N ALA A 324 43.96 -7.12 -4.96
CA ALA A 324 43.16 -5.95 -4.58
C ALA A 324 41.67 -6.13 -4.91
N ALA A 325 41.35 -6.75 -6.05
CA ALA A 325 39.97 -7.05 -6.43
C ALA A 325 39.33 -8.03 -5.44
N TRP A 326 39.99 -9.16 -5.18
CA TRP A 326 39.48 -10.19 -4.27
C TRP A 326 39.38 -9.72 -2.82
N GLU A 327 40.32 -8.91 -2.34
CA GLU A 327 40.22 -8.31 -0.99
C GLU A 327 39.04 -7.37 -0.86
N THR A 328 38.76 -6.59 -1.91
CA THR A 328 37.62 -5.68 -1.94
C THR A 328 36.31 -6.47 -1.92
N VAL A 329 36.20 -7.53 -2.74
CA VAL A 329 35.06 -8.46 -2.71
C VAL A 329 34.89 -9.08 -1.31
N ARG A 330 35.98 -9.57 -0.68
CA ARG A 330 35.94 -10.16 0.66
C ARG A 330 35.44 -9.19 1.73
N ARG A 331 35.79 -7.90 1.63
CA ARG A 331 35.31 -6.85 2.57
C ARG A 331 33.86 -6.45 2.31
N PHE A 332 33.38 -6.59 1.08
CA PHE A 332 31.99 -6.36 0.72
C PHE A 332 31.08 -7.53 1.17
N SER A 333 31.55 -8.78 1.13
CA SER A 333 30.72 -9.96 1.39
C SER A 333 29.92 -9.94 2.71
N PRO A 334 30.45 -9.49 3.88
CA PRO A 334 29.66 -9.39 5.10
C PRO A 334 28.51 -8.37 5.00
N TRP A 335 28.72 -7.26 4.29
CA TRP A 335 27.68 -6.26 4.05
C TRP A 335 26.58 -6.82 3.15
N ALA A 336 26.95 -7.51 2.07
CA ALA A 336 26.00 -8.19 1.20
C ALA A 336 25.17 -9.23 1.98
N PHE A 337 25.81 -10.05 2.82
CA PHE A 337 25.12 -11.05 3.64
C PHE A 337 24.15 -10.41 4.65
N ALA A 338 24.59 -9.36 5.36
CA ALA A 338 23.73 -8.63 6.28
C ALA A 338 22.54 -7.97 5.56
N SER A 339 22.78 -7.34 4.40
CA SER A 339 21.71 -6.78 3.57
C SER A 339 20.71 -7.85 3.13
N VAL A 340 21.16 -9.03 2.70
CA VAL A 340 20.28 -10.15 2.34
C VAL A 340 19.41 -10.57 3.53
N GLY A 341 19.98 -10.69 4.73
CA GLY A 341 19.22 -11.03 5.94
C GLY A 341 18.13 -10.00 6.24
N VAL A 342 18.46 -8.71 6.16
CA VAL A 342 17.48 -7.61 6.35
C VAL A 342 16.40 -7.66 5.26
N LEU A 343 16.76 -7.88 4.00
CA LEU A 343 15.81 -7.95 2.88
C LEU A 343 14.84 -9.12 2.99
N LEU A 344 15.33 -10.29 3.40
CA LEU A 344 14.50 -11.47 3.64
C LEU A 344 13.51 -11.21 4.79
N PHE A 345 14.00 -10.72 5.92
CA PHE A 345 13.17 -10.46 7.09
C PHE A 345 12.10 -9.41 6.82
N SER A 346 12.52 -8.23 6.33
CA SER A 346 11.59 -7.14 5.99
C SER A 346 10.64 -7.52 4.84
N GLY A 347 11.12 -8.28 3.85
CA GLY A 347 10.30 -8.72 2.71
C GLY A 347 9.21 -9.72 3.10
N VAL A 348 9.52 -10.71 3.95
CA VAL A 348 8.53 -11.67 4.47
C VAL A 348 7.49 -10.96 5.32
N LEU A 349 7.92 -10.06 6.21
CA LEU A 349 7.03 -9.34 7.09
C LEU A 349 6.10 -8.39 6.32
N ASN A 350 6.61 -7.64 5.33
CA ASN A 350 5.77 -6.83 4.44
C ASN A 350 4.80 -7.68 3.61
N GLY A 351 5.28 -8.83 3.09
CA GLY A 351 4.45 -9.77 2.34
C GLY A 351 3.27 -10.31 3.16
N PHE A 352 3.50 -10.63 4.43
CA PHE A 352 2.47 -11.11 5.35
C PHE A 352 1.35 -10.08 5.59
N PHE A 353 1.69 -8.79 5.72
CA PHE A 353 0.70 -7.75 5.96
C PHE A 353 -0.12 -7.37 4.71
N ILE A 354 0.50 -7.44 3.52
CA ILE A 354 -0.12 -6.99 2.28
C ILE A 354 -0.83 -8.13 1.54
N ILE A 355 -0.24 -9.32 1.48
CA ILE A 355 -0.80 -10.47 0.76
C ILE A 355 -1.57 -11.33 1.75
N ARG A 356 -2.88 -11.09 1.82
CA ARG A 356 -3.78 -11.77 2.77
C ARG A 356 -4.34 -13.10 2.24
N SER A 357 -4.05 -13.48 0.99
CA SER A 357 -4.47 -14.75 0.42
C SER A 357 -3.42 -15.34 -0.54
N PHE A 358 -3.29 -16.67 -0.56
CA PHE A 358 -2.43 -17.37 -1.51
C PHE A 358 -2.96 -17.26 -2.95
N ASP A 359 -4.27 -17.21 -3.14
CA ASP A 359 -4.88 -17.05 -4.46
C ASP A 359 -4.44 -15.75 -5.13
N SER A 360 -4.43 -14.65 -4.36
CA SER A 360 -3.97 -13.35 -4.84
C SER A 360 -2.51 -13.38 -5.32
N LEU A 361 -1.66 -14.25 -4.76
CA LEU A 361 -0.26 -14.34 -5.14
C LEU A 361 -0.07 -14.87 -6.57
N PHE A 362 -0.93 -15.78 -7.03
CA PHE A 362 -0.80 -16.43 -8.34
C PHE A 362 -1.67 -15.79 -9.43
N HIS A 363 -2.81 -15.21 -9.06
CA HIS A 363 -3.80 -14.72 -10.04
C HIS A 363 -3.79 -13.21 -10.25
N THR A 364 -3.23 -12.41 -9.34
CA THR A 364 -3.14 -10.94 -9.51
C THR A 364 -1.86 -10.50 -10.22
N ALA A 365 -1.91 -9.34 -10.89
CA ALA A 365 -0.71 -8.71 -11.48
C ALA A 365 0.34 -8.39 -10.41
N TYR A 366 -0.11 -7.95 -9.23
CA TYR A 366 0.73 -7.69 -8.06
C TYR A 366 1.51 -8.93 -7.63
N GLY A 367 0.80 -10.05 -7.43
CA GLY A 367 1.38 -11.32 -7.02
C GLY A 367 2.37 -11.88 -8.05
N LYS A 368 2.01 -11.88 -9.34
CA LYS A 368 2.90 -12.33 -10.43
C LYS A 368 4.19 -11.51 -10.52
N THR A 369 4.11 -10.19 -10.33
CA THR A 369 5.29 -9.30 -10.34
C THR A 369 6.18 -9.56 -9.12
N LEU A 370 5.58 -9.84 -7.94
CA LEU A 370 6.34 -10.23 -6.76
C LEU A 370 7.05 -11.58 -6.95
N LEU A 371 6.39 -12.57 -7.55
CA LEU A 371 7.01 -13.86 -7.87
C LEU A 371 8.21 -13.70 -8.80
N LEU A 372 8.10 -12.83 -9.82
CA LEU A 372 9.24 -12.48 -10.68
C LEU A 372 10.39 -11.86 -9.88
N LYS A 373 10.09 -10.91 -8.98
CA LYS A 373 11.10 -10.30 -8.08
C LYS A 373 11.79 -11.35 -7.20
N ILE A 374 11.03 -12.28 -6.63
CA ILE A 374 11.57 -13.38 -5.81
C ILE A 374 12.48 -14.28 -6.65
N GLY A 375 12.06 -14.66 -7.87
CA GLY A 375 12.86 -15.47 -8.78
C GLY A 375 14.20 -14.80 -9.12
N LEU A 376 14.17 -13.53 -9.52
CA LEU A 376 15.38 -12.74 -9.79
C LEU A 376 16.29 -12.63 -8.57
N PHE A 377 15.70 -12.40 -7.39
CA PHE A 377 16.42 -12.33 -6.12
C PHE A 377 17.11 -13.68 -5.78
N VAL A 378 16.44 -14.82 -5.97
CA VAL A 378 17.02 -16.15 -5.76
C VAL A 378 18.20 -16.41 -6.70
N ILE A 379 18.09 -16.02 -7.98
CA ILE A 379 19.20 -16.13 -8.94
C ILE A 379 20.39 -15.26 -8.47
N MET A 380 20.11 -14.05 -8.02
CA MET A 380 21.12 -13.13 -7.51
C MET A 380 21.82 -13.67 -6.25
N LEU A 381 21.05 -14.28 -5.33
CA LEU A 381 21.60 -14.99 -4.17
C LEU A 381 22.51 -16.16 -4.55
N ALA A 382 22.11 -16.96 -5.54
CA ALA A 382 22.93 -18.07 -6.02
C ALA A 382 24.27 -17.57 -6.60
N LEU A 383 24.25 -16.50 -7.40
CA LEU A 383 25.47 -15.87 -7.90
C LEU A 383 26.36 -15.33 -6.77
N GLY A 384 25.77 -14.63 -5.80
CA GLY A 384 26.48 -14.12 -4.63
C GLY A 384 27.13 -15.24 -3.80
N ALA A 385 26.40 -16.34 -3.57
CA ALA A 385 26.94 -17.53 -2.88
C ALA A 385 28.11 -18.16 -3.64
N ILE A 386 28.00 -18.27 -4.97
CA ILE A 386 29.09 -18.73 -5.85
C ILE A 386 30.31 -17.82 -5.71
N HIS A 387 30.14 -16.49 -5.73
CA HIS A 387 31.27 -15.57 -5.60
C HIS A 387 31.94 -15.68 -4.24
N VAL A 388 31.16 -15.75 -3.15
CA VAL A 388 31.67 -15.97 -1.79
C VAL A 388 32.46 -17.28 -1.72
N TRP A 389 31.95 -18.37 -2.28
CA TRP A 389 32.67 -19.64 -2.34
C TRP A 389 33.97 -19.52 -3.16
N MET A 390 33.95 -18.83 -4.30
CA MET A 390 35.14 -18.58 -5.12
C MET A 390 36.21 -17.74 -4.39
N THR A 391 35.83 -16.84 -3.47
CA THR A 391 36.81 -16.10 -2.64
C THR A 391 37.69 -17.01 -1.78
N LYS A 392 37.20 -18.23 -1.44
CA LYS A 392 37.90 -19.22 -0.63
C LYS A 392 38.87 -20.08 -1.45
N PHE A 393 38.51 -20.44 -2.69
CA PHE A 393 39.24 -21.47 -3.46
C PHE A 393 39.84 -21.02 -4.80
N ARG A 394 39.40 -19.91 -5.43
CA ARG A 394 39.72 -19.59 -6.84
C ARG A 394 40.12 -18.13 -7.10
N ARG A 395 41.02 -17.57 -6.28
CA ARG A 395 41.48 -16.16 -6.37
C ARG A 395 42.28 -15.79 -7.64
N LYS A 396 42.62 -16.75 -8.50
CA LYS A 396 43.33 -16.47 -9.77
C LYS A 396 42.38 -16.16 -10.94
N ARG A 397 41.12 -16.59 -10.88
CA ARG A 397 40.14 -16.35 -11.95
C ARG A 397 39.48 -14.97 -11.79
N SER A 398 39.11 -14.36 -12.91
CA SER A 398 38.28 -13.16 -12.91
C SER A 398 36.81 -13.55 -12.79
N ILE A 399 36.05 -12.80 -11.99
CA ILE A 399 34.58 -12.93 -11.87
C ILE A 399 33.86 -11.73 -12.50
N SER A 400 34.55 -10.95 -13.33
CA SER A 400 33.99 -9.71 -13.88
C SER A 400 32.72 -9.95 -14.71
N ALA A 401 32.65 -11.03 -15.49
CA ALA A 401 31.45 -11.36 -16.28
C ALA A 401 30.25 -11.72 -15.39
N THR A 402 30.47 -12.54 -14.35
CA THR A 402 29.41 -12.98 -13.45
C THR A 402 28.93 -11.87 -12.51
N ILE A 403 29.83 -10.99 -12.04
CA ILE A 403 29.43 -9.80 -11.27
C ILE A 403 28.63 -8.82 -12.15
N LYS A 404 28.99 -8.65 -13.44
CA LYS A 404 28.19 -7.83 -14.36
C LYS A 404 26.78 -8.40 -14.57
N ALA A 405 26.66 -9.73 -14.69
CA ALA A 405 25.36 -10.39 -14.78
C ALA A 405 24.55 -10.19 -13.49
N GLU A 406 25.17 -10.36 -12.32
CA GLU A 406 24.54 -10.09 -11.02
C GLU A 406 24.08 -8.64 -10.89
N TRP A 407 24.88 -7.68 -11.37
CA TRP A 407 24.50 -6.26 -11.39
C TRP A 407 23.31 -5.99 -12.31
N ALA A 408 23.29 -6.58 -13.51
CA ALA A 408 22.16 -6.44 -14.43
C ALA A 408 20.87 -7.02 -13.84
N ILE A 409 20.96 -8.16 -13.15
CA ILE A 409 19.84 -8.75 -12.41
C ILE A 409 19.42 -7.83 -11.26
N GLY A 410 20.36 -7.25 -10.52
CA GLY A 410 20.07 -6.27 -9.48
C GLY A 410 19.30 -5.05 -10.00
N ILE A 411 19.68 -4.51 -11.16
CA ILE A 411 18.91 -3.45 -11.83
C ILE A 411 17.51 -3.95 -12.20
N ALA A 412 17.39 -5.15 -12.78
CA ALA A 412 16.10 -5.73 -13.09
C ALA A 412 15.21 -5.85 -11.84
N VAL A 413 15.74 -6.30 -10.70
CA VAL A 413 15.03 -6.36 -9.42
C VAL A 413 14.53 -4.98 -8.97
N LEU A 414 15.32 -3.91 -9.14
CA LEU A 414 14.90 -2.55 -8.80
C LEU A 414 13.76 -2.06 -9.71
N PHE A 415 13.82 -2.34 -11.01
CA PHE A 415 12.75 -1.99 -11.95
C PHE A 415 11.49 -2.84 -11.74
N THR A 416 11.62 -4.15 -11.48
CA THR A 416 10.49 -5.01 -11.09
C THR A 416 9.86 -4.52 -9.79
N THR A 417 10.66 -4.06 -8.82
CA THR A 417 10.14 -3.43 -7.60
C THR A 417 9.39 -2.15 -7.92
N ALA A 418 9.92 -1.30 -8.80
CA ALA A 418 9.25 -0.07 -9.21
C ALA A 418 7.89 -0.34 -9.86
N VAL A 419 7.80 -1.32 -10.77
CA VAL A 419 6.54 -1.79 -11.37
C VAL A 419 5.58 -2.32 -10.29
N PHE A 420 6.07 -3.21 -9.43
CA PHE A 420 5.30 -3.81 -8.33
C PHE A 420 4.67 -2.75 -7.40
N THR A 421 5.41 -1.70 -7.07
CA THR A 421 4.92 -0.60 -6.22
C THR A 421 3.96 0.36 -6.92
N SER A 422 3.80 0.25 -8.24
CA SER A 422 2.85 1.05 -9.03
C SER A 422 1.57 0.28 -9.37
N LEU A 423 1.51 -1.00 -9.01
CA LEU A 423 0.30 -1.81 -9.17
C LEU A 423 -0.59 -1.65 -7.93
N PRO A 424 -1.92 -1.73 -8.09
CA PRO A 424 -2.80 -1.82 -6.94
C PRO A 424 -2.45 -3.03 -6.09
N SER A 425 -2.53 -2.85 -4.78
CA SER A 425 -2.48 -3.96 -3.83
C SER A 425 -3.58 -4.98 -4.18
N PRO A 426 -3.43 -6.27 -3.85
CA PRO A 426 -4.54 -7.19 -4.01
C PRO A 426 -5.75 -6.75 -3.18
N PRO A 427 -6.99 -6.89 -3.69
CA PRO A 427 -8.17 -6.62 -2.88
C PRO A 427 -8.16 -7.51 -1.64
N PRO A 428 -8.72 -7.04 -0.51
CA PRO A 428 -8.91 -7.90 0.64
C PRO A 428 -9.75 -9.13 0.22
N PRO A 429 -9.52 -10.30 0.85
CA PRO A 429 -10.32 -11.48 0.55
C PRO A 429 -11.80 -11.17 0.80
N ALA A 430 -12.67 -11.79 -0.01
CA ALA A 430 -14.12 -11.68 0.20
C ALA A 430 -14.45 -12.05 1.66
N PRO A 431 -15.34 -11.30 2.32
CA PRO A 431 -15.67 -11.60 3.70
C PRO A 431 -16.34 -12.97 3.76
N LEU A 432 -15.90 -13.78 4.72
CA LEU A 432 -16.49 -15.11 4.92
C LEU A 432 -17.81 -14.95 5.66
N PRO A 433 -18.90 -15.57 5.17
CA PRO A 433 -20.17 -15.56 5.88
C PRO A 433 -19.99 -16.22 7.26
N PHE A 434 -20.68 -15.70 8.25
CA PHE A 434 -20.76 -16.34 9.56
C PHE A 434 -21.87 -17.37 9.52
N ASN A 435 -21.56 -18.60 9.93
CA ASN A 435 -22.52 -19.69 10.11
C ASN A 435 -22.29 -20.27 11.51
N GLY A 436 -23.20 -19.97 12.44
CA GLY A 436 -23.17 -20.51 13.80
C GLY A 436 -24.43 -21.31 14.09
N SER A 437 -24.29 -22.47 14.70
CA SER A 437 -25.42 -23.30 15.13
C SER A 437 -25.23 -23.73 16.57
N GLU A 438 -26.26 -23.61 17.38
CA GLU A 438 -26.26 -23.95 18.80
C GLU A 438 -27.50 -24.76 19.14
N MET A 439 -27.33 -25.80 19.96
CA MET A 439 -28.46 -26.57 20.48
C MET A 439 -29.21 -25.73 21.52
N ILE A 440 -30.53 -25.66 21.38
CA ILE A 440 -31.44 -25.04 22.34
C ILE A 440 -32.25 -26.12 23.08
N GLY A 441 -33.19 -25.71 23.94
CA GLY A 441 -34.05 -26.65 24.68
C GLY A 441 -34.80 -27.61 23.75
N ASN A 442 -35.22 -28.77 24.29
CA ASN A 442 -36.00 -29.79 23.59
C ASN A 442 -35.31 -30.49 22.39
N GLY A 443 -33.99 -30.35 22.25
CA GLY A 443 -33.23 -31.00 21.18
C GLY A 443 -33.32 -30.29 19.82
N GLU A 444 -33.82 -29.05 19.82
CA GLU A 444 -33.83 -28.18 18.66
C GLU A 444 -32.46 -27.49 18.49
N THR A 445 -32.17 -27.03 17.27
CA THR A 445 -30.95 -26.30 16.92
C THR A 445 -31.32 -24.95 16.32
N LEU A 446 -30.76 -23.88 16.89
CA LEU A 446 -30.85 -22.52 16.37
C LEU A 446 -29.60 -22.22 15.55
N SER A 447 -29.79 -21.90 14.27
CA SER A 447 -28.73 -21.51 13.35
C SER A 447 -28.85 -20.03 12.98
N LEU A 448 -27.72 -19.33 13.04
CA LEU A 448 -27.56 -17.94 12.62
C LEU A 448 -26.59 -17.89 11.44
N HIS A 449 -27.08 -17.35 10.32
CA HIS A 449 -26.31 -17.08 9.12
C HIS A 449 -26.20 -15.57 8.90
N ILE A 450 -25.00 -15.08 8.67
CA ILE A 450 -24.74 -13.65 8.40
C ILE A 450 -23.91 -13.55 7.14
N THR A 451 -24.42 -12.84 6.14
CA THR A 451 -23.75 -12.68 4.85
C THR A 451 -23.67 -11.21 4.46
N PRO A 452 -22.50 -10.68 4.06
CA PRO A 452 -21.20 -11.36 4.01
C PRO A 452 -20.46 -11.36 5.36
N ASN A 453 -21.04 -10.86 6.47
CA ASN A 453 -20.38 -10.67 7.77
C ASN A 453 -19.22 -9.67 7.69
N GLN A 454 -19.52 -8.43 7.27
CA GLN A 454 -18.54 -7.33 7.14
C GLN A 454 -19.11 -5.99 7.61
N PRO A 455 -18.29 -4.94 7.83
CA PRO A 455 -18.80 -3.59 8.06
C PRO A 455 -19.67 -3.09 6.91
N GLY A 456 -20.83 -2.51 7.21
CA GLY A 456 -21.86 -2.15 6.25
C GLY A 456 -23.05 -3.11 6.29
N LYS A 457 -23.81 -3.16 5.21
CA LYS A 457 -25.05 -3.93 5.11
C LYS A 457 -24.77 -5.44 5.10
N ASN A 458 -25.46 -6.15 5.98
CA ASN A 458 -25.47 -7.60 6.04
C ASN A 458 -26.91 -8.12 6.00
N GLU A 459 -27.04 -9.35 5.56
CA GLU A 459 -28.24 -10.15 5.69
C GLU A 459 -28.06 -11.07 6.90
N PHE A 460 -29.04 -11.03 7.81
CA PHE A 460 -29.12 -11.92 8.96
C PHE A 460 -30.27 -12.88 8.71
N GLN A 461 -29.98 -14.17 8.78
CA GLN A 461 -30.96 -15.24 8.66
C GLN A 461 -30.89 -16.12 9.90
N VAL A 462 -32.03 -16.35 10.53
CA VAL A 462 -32.19 -17.24 11.67
C VAL A 462 -33.09 -18.39 11.27
N ILE A 463 -32.62 -19.61 11.56
CA ILE A 463 -33.32 -20.86 11.25
C ILE A 463 -33.39 -21.68 12.54
N VAL A 464 -34.55 -22.24 12.85
CA VAL A 464 -34.68 -23.24 13.92
C VAL A 464 -35.09 -24.58 13.32
N THR A 465 -34.35 -25.61 13.71
CA THR A 465 -34.57 -26.99 13.28
C THR A 465 -34.79 -27.90 14.47
N ASP A 466 -35.66 -28.90 14.33
CA ASP A 466 -35.87 -29.95 15.32
C ASP A 466 -34.73 -30.99 15.33
N HIS A 467 -34.83 -31.98 16.20
CA HIS A 467 -33.86 -33.08 16.33
C HIS A 467 -33.68 -33.93 15.05
N ASN A 468 -34.62 -33.88 14.11
CA ASN A 468 -34.57 -34.56 12.81
C ASN A 468 -34.17 -33.62 11.65
N GLY A 469 -33.88 -32.35 11.94
CA GLY A 469 -33.56 -31.32 10.95
C GLY A 469 -34.78 -30.67 10.28
N GLY A 470 -36.01 -30.95 10.76
CA GLY A 470 -37.24 -30.33 10.29
C GLY A 470 -37.38 -28.88 10.78
N LEU A 471 -37.97 -27.99 9.97
CA LEU A 471 -38.17 -26.58 10.35
C LEU A 471 -39.25 -26.45 11.44
N VAL A 472 -38.91 -25.76 12.52
CA VAL A 472 -39.81 -25.46 13.64
C VAL A 472 -40.74 -24.30 13.27
N LYS A 473 -42.06 -24.50 13.40
CA LYS A 473 -43.09 -23.64 12.76
C LYS A 473 -43.82 -22.69 13.71
N ASP A 474 -43.81 -23.01 15.00
CA ASP A 474 -44.47 -22.33 16.11
C ASP A 474 -43.74 -21.05 16.58
N ILE A 475 -42.79 -20.55 15.79
CA ILE A 475 -42.08 -19.31 16.08
C ILE A 475 -42.87 -18.12 15.53
N GLN A 476 -43.11 -17.13 16.39
CA GLN A 476 -43.83 -15.90 16.03
C GLN A 476 -42.89 -14.79 15.57
N GLN A 477 -41.80 -14.57 16.31
CA GLN A 477 -40.87 -13.48 16.03
C GLN A 477 -39.46 -13.82 16.46
N PHE A 478 -38.49 -13.21 15.77
CA PHE A 478 -37.12 -13.13 16.22
C PHE A 478 -36.66 -11.68 16.21
N THR A 479 -35.91 -11.32 17.24
CA THR A 479 -35.18 -10.08 17.34
C THR A 479 -33.69 -10.41 17.46
N VAL A 480 -32.88 -9.73 16.66
CA VAL A 480 -31.42 -9.84 16.70
C VAL A 480 -30.85 -8.56 17.26
N THR A 481 -30.03 -8.71 18.30
CA THR A 481 -29.32 -7.61 18.93
C THR A 481 -27.82 -7.81 18.76
N VAL A 482 -27.18 -6.81 18.15
CA VAL A 482 -25.75 -6.81 17.85
C VAL A 482 -25.02 -5.93 18.86
N TYR A 483 -24.06 -6.50 19.57
CA TYR A 483 -23.22 -5.83 20.55
C TYR A 483 -21.79 -5.68 20.03
N GLN A 484 -21.30 -4.45 19.99
CA GLN A 484 -19.88 -4.19 19.74
C GLN A 484 -19.06 -4.42 21.01
N THR A 485 -18.14 -5.39 20.98
CA THR A 485 -17.16 -5.57 22.06
C THR A 485 -15.90 -4.75 21.79
N GLY A 486 -15.94 -3.46 22.12
CA GLY A 486 -14.77 -2.58 22.04
C GLY A 486 -13.83 -2.73 23.24
N PHE A 487 -12.52 -2.52 23.04
CA PHE A 487 -11.49 -2.51 24.10
C PHE A 487 -11.72 -1.38 25.14
N SER A 488 -12.55 -0.38 24.82
CA SER A 488 -12.84 0.79 25.68
C SER A 488 -14.13 0.67 26.51
N GLY A 489 -14.85 -0.45 26.45
CA GLY A 489 -16.07 -0.65 27.26
C GLY A 489 -17.31 0.19 26.87
N LYS A 490 -17.28 0.96 25.79
CA LYS A 490 -18.49 1.60 25.24
C LYS A 490 -19.25 0.61 24.35
N GLN A 491 -20.47 0.25 24.76
CA GLN A 491 -21.36 -0.64 24.01
C GLN A 491 -22.22 0.19 23.07
N HIS A 492 -22.05 0.01 21.75
CA HIS A 492 -23.11 0.31 20.80
C HIS A 492 -23.92 -0.96 20.59
N GLU A 493 -25.20 -0.86 20.87
CA GLU A 493 -26.20 -1.92 20.71
C GLU A 493 -27.14 -1.51 19.57
N SER A 494 -27.44 -2.44 18.68
CA SER A 494 -28.47 -2.25 17.66
C SER A 494 -29.35 -3.48 17.61
N THR A 495 -30.65 -3.25 17.74
CA THR A 495 -31.67 -4.29 17.84
C THR A 495 -32.56 -4.21 16.61
N PHE A 496 -32.83 -5.37 16.00
CA PHE A 496 -33.54 -5.48 14.74
C PHE A 496 -34.53 -6.63 14.78
N ASP A 497 -35.75 -6.38 14.33
CA ASP A 497 -36.75 -7.43 14.19
C ASP A 497 -36.58 -8.13 12.83
N LEU A 498 -36.53 -9.46 12.87
CA LEU A 498 -36.47 -10.29 11.67
C LEU A 498 -37.88 -10.51 11.12
N LYS A 499 -38.00 -10.51 9.79
CA LYS A 499 -39.25 -10.80 9.09
C LYS A 499 -39.30 -12.28 8.74
N LYS A 500 -40.43 -12.93 9.02
CA LYS A 500 -40.70 -14.30 8.57
C LYS A 500 -40.78 -14.31 7.04
N THR A 501 -39.83 -14.97 6.38
CA THR A 501 -39.83 -15.10 4.91
C THR A 501 -40.38 -16.45 4.46
N LYS A 502 -40.13 -17.51 5.24
CA LYS A 502 -40.74 -18.84 5.11
C LYS A 502 -41.05 -19.41 6.49
N GLU A 503 -41.84 -20.48 6.56
CA GLU A 503 -42.02 -21.19 7.84
C GLU A 503 -40.67 -21.63 8.40
N GLY A 504 -40.37 -21.24 9.65
CA GLY A 504 -39.10 -21.54 10.32
C GLY A 504 -37.88 -20.74 9.86
N ILE A 505 -38.02 -19.81 8.90
CA ILE A 505 -36.92 -18.97 8.40
C ILE A 505 -37.28 -17.48 8.57
N PHE A 506 -36.41 -16.77 9.27
CA PHE A 506 -36.57 -15.36 9.57
C PHE A 506 -35.35 -14.58 9.08
N GLU A 507 -35.60 -13.50 8.34
CA GLU A 507 -34.55 -12.74 7.66
C GLU A 507 -34.70 -11.23 7.90
N ALA A 508 -33.58 -10.54 7.98
CA ALA A 508 -33.50 -9.10 7.82
C ALA A 508 -32.31 -8.74 6.93
N ALA A 509 -32.63 -8.07 5.83
CA ALA A 509 -31.64 -7.55 4.89
C ALA A 509 -31.25 -6.11 5.23
N ASN A 510 -30.02 -5.75 4.88
CA ASN A 510 -29.44 -4.41 5.03
C ASN A 510 -29.21 -3.96 6.47
N LEU A 511 -29.01 -4.90 7.40
CA LEU A 511 -28.62 -4.56 8.77
C LEU A 511 -27.14 -4.20 8.82
N SER A 512 -26.84 -3.02 9.33
CA SER A 512 -25.47 -2.50 9.29
C SER A 512 -24.65 -2.97 10.48
N ILE A 513 -23.55 -3.68 10.23
CA ILE A 513 -22.46 -3.80 11.20
C ILE A 513 -21.59 -2.57 11.04
N THR A 514 -21.38 -1.77 12.09
CA THR A 514 -20.82 -0.43 11.92
C THR A 514 -19.30 -0.42 11.72
N GLU A 515 -18.60 -1.41 12.27
CA GLU A 515 -17.13 -1.45 12.27
C GLU A 515 -16.60 -2.88 12.21
N LYS A 516 -15.28 -3.01 12.00
CA LYS A 516 -14.58 -4.28 12.10
C LYS A 516 -14.28 -4.61 13.55
N GLY A 517 -14.41 -5.88 13.97
CA GLY A 517 -14.06 -6.31 15.31
C GLY A 517 -14.76 -7.59 15.75
N ASN A 518 -14.75 -7.79 17.07
CA ASN A 518 -15.46 -8.90 17.71
C ASN A 518 -16.87 -8.43 18.06
N TRP A 519 -17.85 -9.21 17.64
CA TRP A 519 -19.26 -8.93 17.81
C TRP A 519 -19.91 -10.06 18.59
N LYS A 520 -20.76 -9.71 19.55
CA LYS A 520 -21.71 -10.63 20.16
C LYS A 520 -23.08 -10.38 19.57
N ILE A 521 -23.75 -11.45 19.14
CA ILE A 521 -25.04 -11.37 18.47
C ILE A 521 -26.01 -12.18 19.29
N LYS A 522 -26.90 -11.48 19.99
CA LYS A 522 -27.98 -12.10 20.76
C LYS A 522 -29.17 -12.28 19.84
N VAL A 523 -29.61 -13.52 19.71
CA VAL A 523 -30.85 -13.91 19.04
C VAL A 523 -31.89 -14.18 20.12
N HIS A 524 -32.99 -13.42 20.09
CA HIS A 524 -34.13 -13.58 20.98
C HIS A 524 -35.34 -13.97 20.16
N GLY A 525 -35.92 -15.15 20.41
CA GLY A 525 -37.11 -15.66 19.74
C GLY A 525 -38.27 -15.84 20.69
N LEU A 526 -39.48 -15.64 20.19
CA LEU A 526 -40.72 -15.91 20.93
C LEU A 526 -41.56 -16.96 20.17
N THR A 527 -41.91 -18.04 20.87
CA THR A 527 -42.80 -19.10 20.35
C THR A 527 -44.27 -18.74 20.55
N SER A 528 -45.19 -19.48 19.92
CA SER A 528 -46.63 -19.30 20.06
C SER A 528 -47.13 -19.55 21.49
N ASP A 529 -46.41 -20.38 22.24
CA ASP A 529 -46.72 -20.72 23.62
C ASP A 529 -46.01 -19.79 24.62
N PHE A 530 -45.46 -18.66 24.14
CA PHE A 530 -44.74 -17.65 24.91
C PHE A 530 -43.44 -18.15 25.57
N ASN A 531 -42.88 -19.28 25.13
CA ASN A 531 -41.52 -19.67 25.52
C ASN A 531 -40.50 -18.79 24.78
N GLU A 532 -39.45 -18.38 25.51
CA GLU A 532 -38.34 -17.61 24.97
C GLU A 532 -37.19 -18.49 24.50
N ILE A 533 -36.64 -18.17 23.33
CA ILE A 533 -35.39 -18.72 22.81
C ILE A 533 -34.34 -17.62 22.92
N ASN A 534 -33.30 -17.81 23.73
CA ASN A 534 -32.25 -16.82 23.94
C ASN A 534 -30.89 -17.46 23.68
N GLN A 535 -30.18 -17.02 22.63
CA GLN A 535 -28.83 -17.49 22.34
C GLN A 535 -27.90 -16.35 21.97
N VAL A 536 -26.62 -16.48 22.32
CA VAL A 536 -25.59 -15.50 21.96
C VAL A 536 -24.52 -16.16 21.11
N PHE A 537 -24.34 -15.65 19.91
CA PHE A 537 -23.25 -16.03 19.01
C PHE A 537 -22.10 -15.03 19.14
N SER A 538 -20.86 -15.51 18.97
CA SER A 538 -19.68 -14.66 18.86
C SER A 538 -19.12 -14.78 17.44
N THR A 539 -18.94 -13.65 16.77
CA THR A 539 -18.34 -13.59 15.44
C THR A 539 -17.22 -12.55 15.40
N THR A 540 -16.26 -12.79 14.53
CA THR A 540 -15.20 -11.84 14.19
C THR A 540 -15.29 -11.59 12.68
N ASN A 541 -15.34 -10.32 12.28
CA ASN A 541 -15.36 -9.92 10.88
C ASN A 541 -14.04 -9.28 10.43
#